data_AF-H7ELC1-F1
#
_entry.id   AF-H7ELC1-F1
#
_cell.length_a   1.000
_cell.length_b   1.000
_cell.length_c   1.000
_cell.angle_alpha   90.00
_cell.angle_beta   90.00
_cell.angle_gamma   90.00
#
_symmetry.space_group_name_H-M   'P 1'
#
loop_
_entity.id
_entity.type
_entity.pdbx_description
1 polymer ?
#
loop_
_entity_poly.entity_id
_entity_poly.type
_entity_poly.pdbx_seq_one_letter_code
_entity_poly.pdbx_strand_id
1 'polypeptide(L)'
;MDKKIHIQELIQARNLASQDECAKFENALSALWGKLEADDLDDVLKAFSDETADDELMFSLVHLVEQNDGDEYLRKIALLTPEMDGAREWAKMLNRRILNSGPHSERYRKIIGTLGDSQKEKITALLDALA
;
A
#
# COMPACT_ATOMS: atom_id res chain seq x y z
N MET A 1 -16.90 2.00 -15.30
CA MET A 1 -16.14 0.76 -15.03
C MET A 1 -15.91 0.74 -13.53
N ASP A 2 -16.23 -0.37 -12.87
CA ASP A 2 -16.26 -0.43 -11.41
C ASP A 2 -14.83 -0.64 -10.86
N LYS A 3 -14.30 0.32 -10.09
CA LYS A 3 -12.97 0.25 -9.47
C LYS A 3 -12.79 -1.06 -8.69
N LYS A 4 -13.87 -1.56 -8.07
CA LYS A 4 -13.85 -2.78 -7.28
C LYS A 4 -13.47 -4.01 -8.09
N ILE A 5 -13.89 -4.09 -9.35
CA ILE A 5 -13.53 -5.22 -10.22
C ILE A 5 -12.01 -5.27 -10.40
N HIS A 6 -11.38 -4.15 -10.73
CA HIS A 6 -9.94 -4.09 -10.94
C HIS A 6 -9.14 -4.30 -9.65
N ILE A 7 -9.64 -3.79 -8.51
CA ILE A 7 -8.98 -4.06 -7.23
C ILE A 7 -9.02 -5.57 -6.92
N GLN A 8 -10.13 -6.25 -7.20
CA GLN A 8 -10.22 -7.70 -7.05
C GLN A 8 -9.29 -8.44 -8.03
N GLU A 9 -9.14 -7.96 -9.27
CA GLU A 9 -8.17 -8.52 -10.23
C GLU A 9 -6.74 -8.40 -9.71
N LEU A 10 -6.35 -7.26 -9.13
CA LEU A 10 -5.04 -7.09 -8.49
C LEU A 10 -4.84 -8.11 -7.35
N ILE A 11 -5.82 -8.25 -6.46
CA ILE A 11 -5.74 -9.19 -5.32
C ILE A 11 -5.61 -10.64 -5.82
N GLN A 12 -6.37 -11.03 -6.84
CA GLN A 12 -6.36 -12.39 -7.37
C GLN A 12 -5.06 -12.72 -8.11
N ALA A 13 -4.41 -11.73 -8.71
CA ALA A 13 -3.18 -11.90 -9.47
C ALA A 13 -1.89 -11.57 -8.69
N ARG A 14 -1.99 -11.22 -7.39
CA ARG A 14 -0.87 -10.70 -6.59
C ARG A 14 0.37 -11.59 -6.44
N ASN A 15 0.27 -12.86 -6.78
CA ASN A 15 1.42 -13.78 -6.72
C ASN A 15 2.29 -13.69 -7.98
N LEU A 16 1.75 -13.17 -9.10
CA LEU A 16 2.47 -12.94 -10.34
C LEU A 16 3.27 -14.17 -10.82
N ALA A 17 2.73 -15.37 -10.56
CA ALA A 17 3.41 -16.64 -10.77
C ALA A 17 3.27 -17.16 -12.22
N SER A 18 2.47 -16.49 -13.04
CA SER A 18 2.26 -16.83 -14.45
C SER A 18 2.07 -15.59 -15.32
N GLN A 19 2.30 -15.73 -16.62
CA GLN A 19 2.08 -14.65 -17.58
C GLN A 19 0.62 -14.15 -17.61
N ASP A 20 -0.35 -15.03 -17.34
CA ASP A 20 -1.76 -14.65 -17.26
C ASP A 20 -2.05 -13.78 -16.03
N GLU A 21 -1.44 -14.11 -14.88
CA GLU A 21 -1.50 -13.28 -13.68
C GLU A 21 -0.83 -11.92 -13.90
N CYS A 22 0.38 -11.90 -14.47
CA CYS A 22 1.08 -10.65 -14.80
C CYS A 22 0.23 -9.75 -15.71
N ALA A 23 -0.32 -10.31 -16.80
CA ALA A 23 -1.15 -9.55 -17.73
C ALA A 23 -2.45 -9.03 -17.07
N LYS A 24 -3.10 -9.82 -16.21
CA LYS A 24 -4.28 -9.36 -15.45
C LYS A 24 -3.93 -8.22 -14.51
N PHE A 25 -2.81 -8.35 -13.79
CA PHE A 25 -2.34 -7.35 -12.85
C PHE A 25 -2.01 -6.03 -13.57
N GLU A 26 -1.24 -6.06 -14.66
CA GLU A 26 -0.92 -4.89 -15.49
C GLU A 26 -2.16 -4.18 -16.02
N ASN A 27 -3.13 -4.94 -16.55
CA ASN A 27 -4.38 -4.39 -17.05
C ASN A 27 -5.20 -3.71 -15.94
N ALA A 28 -5.28 -4.34 -14.77
CA ALA A 28 -5.98 -3.79 -13.61
C ALA A 28 -5.30 -2.52 -13.07
N LEU A 29 -3.96 -2.51 -12.98
CA LEU A 29 -3.18 -1.32 -12.63
C LEU A 29 -3.47 -0.16 -13.58
N SER A 30 -3.40 -0.41 -14.89
CA SER A 30 -3.67 0.61 -15.91
C SER A 30 -5.11 1.11 -15.83
N ALA A 31 -6.07 0.25 -15.48
CA ALA A 31 -7.46 0.63 -15.34
C ALA A 31 -7.72 1.52 -14.11
N LEU A 32 -6.93 1.37 -13.04
CA LEU A 32 -7.04 2.13 -11.79
C LEU A 32 -6.22 3.42 -11.75
N TRP A 33 -5.25 3.58 -12.65
CA TRP A 33 -4.37 4.74 -12.71
C TRP A 33 -5.15 6.07 -12.77
N GLY A 34 -4.88 6.95 -11.79
CA GLY A 34 -5.51 8.26 -11.65
C GLY A 34 -6.96 8.23 -11.17
N LYS A 35 -7.45 7.09 -10.64
CA LYS A 35 -8.85 6.91 -10.21
C LYS A 35 -9.01 6.47 -8.76
N LEU A 36 -7.92 6.12 -8.09
CA LEU A 36 -7.95 5.74 -6.67
C LEU A 36 -8.20 6.95 -5.79
N GLU A 37 -8.97 6.72 -4.74
CA GLU A 37 -9.22 7.65 -3.65
C GLU A 37 -8.76 7.00 -2.33
N ALA A 38 -8.63 7.79 -1.25
CA ALA A 38 -8.17 7.28 0.04
C ALA A 38 -9.06 6.17 0.63
N ASP A 39 -10.34 6.12 0.23
CA ASP A 39 -11.28 5.06 0.63
C ASP A 39 -11.03 3.72 -0.06
N ASP A 40 -10.35 3.70 -1.21
CA ASP A 40 -10.01 2.46 -1.91
C ASP A 40 -8.78 1.77 -1.27
N LEU A 41 -8.01 2.46 -0.43
CA LEU A 41 -6.72 1.97 0.09
C LEU A 41 -6.81 0.68 0.91
N ASP A 42 -7.89 0.49 1.68
CA ASP A 42 -8.09 -0.75 2.44
C ASP A 42 -8.09 -1.96 1.51
N ASP A 43 -8.80 -1.88 0.39
CA ASP A 43 -8.87 -2.97 -0.56
C ASP A 43 -7.62 -3.06 -1.44
N VAL A 44 -7.06 -1.93 -1.88
CA VAL A 44 -5.84 -1.91 -2.72
C VAL A 44 -4.64 -2.50 -1.98
N LEU A 45 -4.48 -2.22 -0.68
CA LEU A 45 -3.35 -2.74 0.08
C LEU A 45 -3.36 -4.28 0.22
N LYS A 46 -4.53 -4.93 0.06
CA LYS A 46 -4.64 -6.40 0.05
C LYS A 46 -4.03 -7.06 -1.19
N ALA A 47 -3.73 -6.27 -2.22
CA ALA A 47 -3.08 -6.74 -3.44
C ALA A 47 -1.55 -6.83 -3.33
N PHE A 48 -0.94 -6.34 -2.25
CA PHE A 48 0.47 -6.62 -2.00
C PHE A 48 0.67 -8.07 -1.54
N SER A 49 1.81 -8.66 -1.90
CA SER A 49 2.22 -10.00 -1.48
C SER A 49 3.74 -10.07 -1.41
N ASP A 50 4.28 -10.50 -0.27
CA ASP A 50 5.72 -10.81 -0.13
C ASP A 50 6.07 -12.12 -0.86
N GLU A 51 5.09 -12.92 -1.29
CA GLU A 51 5.27 -14.16 -2.07
C GLU A 51 5.18 -13.92 -3.59
N THR A 52 5.18 -12.66 -4.04
CA THR A 52 5.18 -12.34 -5.47
C THR A 52 6.40 -12.95 -6.17
N ALA A 53 6.20 -13.51 -7.37
CA ALA A 53 7.30 -13.97 -8.22
C ALA A 53 7.92 -12.84 -9.07
N ASP A 54 7.29 -11.67 -9.10
CA ASP A 54 7.75 -10.49 -9.84
C ASP A 54 7.67 -9.23 -8.95
N ASP A 55 8.80 -8.86 -8.36
CA ASP A 55 8.90 -7.68 -7.51
C ASP A 55 8.77 -6.37 -8.30
N GLU A 56 9.18 -6.33 -9.58
CA GLU A 56 9.13 -5.12 -10.41
C GLU A 56 7.69 -4.75 -10.73
N LEU A 57 6.89 -5.74 -11.16
CA LEU A 57 5.48 -5.54 -11.40
C LEU A 57 4.72 -5.29 -10.10
N MET A 58 5.03 -5.98 -8.99
CA MET A 58 4.44 -5.63 -7.69
C MET A 58 4.80 -4.20 -7.25
N PHE A 59 6.02 -3.73 -7.52
CA PHE A 59 6.44 -2.37 -7.19
C PHE A 59 5.63 -1.30 -7.94
N SER A 60 5.09 -1.61 -9.13
CA SER A 60 4.19 -0.67 -9.81
C SER A 60 2.88 -0.41 -9.05
N LEU A 61 2.45 -1.31 -8.16
CA LEU A 61 1.35 -1.07 -7.21
C LEU A 61 1.71 -0.01 -6.16
N VAL A 62 2.98 0.07 -5.74
CA VAL A 62 3.46 1.16 -4.87
C VAL A 62 3.22 2.51 -5.55
N HIS A 63 3.57 2.62 -6.83
CA HIS A 63 3.34 3.85 -7.60
C HIS A 63 1.85 4.19 -7.75
N LEU A 64 0.99 3.18 -7.89
CA LEU A 64 -0.45 3.39 -7.94
C LEU A 64 -0.98 3.95 -6.60
N VAL A 65 -0.54 3.40 -5.46
CA VAL A 65 -0.92 3.89 -4.12
C VAL A 65 -0.43 5.32 -3.89
N GLU A 66 0.81 5.63 -4.29
CA GLU A 66 1.46 6.94 -4.12
C GLU A 66 0.86 8.07 -4.97
N GLN A 67 -0.15 7.77 -5.81
CA GLN A 67 -0.95 8.82 -6.46
C GLN A 67 -1.84 9.58 -5.47
N ASN A 68 -2.12 8.97 -4.32
CA ASN A 68 -2.84 9.61 -3.23
C ASN A 68 -1.89 10.50 -2.42
N ASP A 69 -2.42 11.62 -1.94
CA ASP A 69 -1.70 12.53 -1.04
C ASP A 69 -2.68 13.10 0.00
N GLY A 70 -2.15 13.87 0.95
CA GLY A 70 -2.90 14.52 2.01
C GLY A 70 -2.96 13.70 3.29
N ASP A 71 -3.51 14.33 4.32
CA ASP A 71 -3.50 13.77 5.68
C ASP A 71 -4.36 12.51 5.80
N GLU A 72 -5.40 12.36 4.97
CA GLU A 72 -6.24 11.17 4.95
C GLU A 72 -5.50 9.95 4.39
N TYR A 73 -4.79 10.12 3.26
CA TYR A 73 -3.90 9.09 2.71
C TYR A 73 -2.86 8.64 3.75
N LEU A 74 -2.15 9.61 4.33
CA LEU A 74 -1.15 9.35 5.37
C LEU A 74 -1.77 8.62 6.58
N ARG A 75 -2.95 9.04 7.04
CA ARG A 75 -3.65 8.37 8.14
C ARG A 75 -4.03 6.93 7.78
N LYS A 76 -4.55 6.69 6.58
CA LYS A 76 -4.90 5.34 6.10
C LYS A 76 -3.66 4.45 6.02
N ILE A 77 -2.54 4.94 5.50
CA ILE A 77 -1.27 4.18 5.48
C ILE A 77 -0.83 3.80 6.91
N ALA A 78 -0.85 4.74 7.86
CA ALA A 78 -0.49 4.44 9.25
C ALA A 78 -1.41 3.42 9.94
N LEU A 79 -2.70 3.40 9.58
CA LEU A 79 -3.67 2.49 10.17
C LEU A 79 -3.68 1.10 9.52
N LEU A 80 -3.49 1.03 8.20
CA LEU A 80 -3.70 -0.18 7.41
C LEU A 80 -2.41 -0.98 7.19
N THR A 81 -1.26 -0.33 7.02
CA THR A 81 -0.01 -1.05 6.76
C THR A 81 0.44 -2.00 7.89
N PRO A 82 0.17 -1.74 9.18
CA PRO A 82 0.44 -2.73 10.22
C PRO A 82 -0.41 -4.01 10.12
N GLU A 83 -1.53 -3.97 9.39
CA GLU A 83 -2.46 -5.09 9.20
C GLU A 83 -2.23 -5.84 7.87
N MET A 84 -1.18 -5.51 7.11
CA MET A 84 -0.85 -6.16 5.84
C MET A 84 -0.20 -7.54 6.05
N ASP A 85 -1.02 -8.50 6.47
CA ASP A 85 -0.61 -9.90 6.65
C ASP A 85 -0.12 -10.52 5.33
N GLY A 86 1.08 -11.11 5.33
CA GLY A 86 1.71 -11.68 4.13
C GLY A 86 2.31 -10.65 3.16
N ALA A 87 2.34 -9.37 3.53
CA ALA A 87 2.92 -8.28 2.75
C ALA A 87 3.70 -7.30 3.63
N ARG A 88 4.43 -7.82 4.61
CA ARG A 88 5.12 -7.03 5.64
C ARG A 88 6.30 -6.25 5.06
N GLU A 89 7.01 -6.80 4.07
CA GLU A 89 8.13 -6.08 3.45
C GLU A 89 7.62 -4.93 2.57
N TRP A 90 6.48 -5.10 1.90
CA TRP A 90 5.80 -4.01 1.20
C TRP A 90 5.25 -2.94 2.14
N ALA A 91 4.66 -3.34 3.27
CA ALA A 91 4.21 -2.41 4.32
C ALA A 91 5.37 -1.55 4.84
N LYS A 92 6.52 -2.17 5.14
CA LYS A 92 7.76 -1.49 5.51
C LYS A 92 8.21 -0.51 4.43
N MET A 93 8.20 -0.94 3.17
CA MET A 93 8.64 -0.12 2.04
C MET A 93 7.79 1.15 1.89
N LEU A 94 6.46 1.05 1.93
CA LEU A 94 5.54 2.18 1.85
C LEU A 94 5.83 3.21 2.96
N ASN A 95 5.95 2.73 4.19
CA ASN A 95 6.27 3.56 5.35
C ASN A 95 7.62 4.27 5.22
N ARG A 96 8.66 3.53 4.82
CA ARG A 96 10.02 4.07 4.64
C ARG A 96 10.04 5.15 3.57
N ARG A 97 9.31 4.99 2.47
CA ARG A 97 9.22 5.99 1.40
C ARG A 97 8.59 7.29 1.88
N ILE A 98 7.50 7.22 2.64
CA ILE A 98 6.87 8.40 3.26
C ILE A 98 7.84 9.09 4.25
N LEU A 99 8.49 8.31 5.12
CA LEU A 99 9.42 8.85 6.12
C LEU A 99 10.68 9.48 5.52
N ASN A 100 11.09 9.05 4.32
CA ASN A 100 12.21 9.62 3.59
C ASN A 100 11.83 10.84 2.73
N SER A 101 10.54 11.15 2.60
CA SER A 101 10.07 12.32 1.86
C SER A 101 9.86 13.49 2.81
N GLY A 102 10.72 14.52 2.75
CA GLY A 102 10.80 15.59 3.77
C GLY A 102 9.45 16.14 4.26
N PRO A 103 8.63 16.76 3.39
CA PRO A 103 7.33 17.32 3.80
C PRO A 103 6.33 16.28 4.33
N HIS A 104 6.33 15.07 3.76
CA HIS A 104 5.41 14.00 4.19
C HIS A 104 5.87 13.36 5.50
N SER A 105 7.18 13.26 5.74
CA SER A 105 7.78 12.69 6.94
C SER A 105 7.32 13.41 8.21
N GLU A 106 7.35 14.75 8.21
CA GLU A 106 6.88 15.54 9.35
C GLU A 106 5.37 15.40 9.57
N ARG A 107 4.58 15.45 8.50
CA ARG A 107 3.11 15.28 8.57
C ARG A 107 2.74 13.88 9.07
N TYR A 108 3.43 12.87 8.56
CA TYR A 108 3.19 11.47 8.92
C TYR A 108 3.46 11.20 10.40
N ARG A 109 4.57 11.70 10.94
CA ARG A 109 4.86 11.62 12.38
C ARG A 109 3.80 12.32 13.23
N LYS A 110 3.31 13.50 12.80
CA LYS A 110 2.22 14.20 13.49
C LYS A 110 0.94 13.36 13.50
N ILE A 111 0.58 12.78 12.35
CA ILE A 111 -0.61 11.93 12.21
C ILE A 111 -0.51 10.70 13.13
N ILE A 112 0.62 9.99 13.12
CA ILE A 112 0.88 8.86 14.03
C ILE A 112 0.72 9.30 15.50
N GLY A 113 1.17 10.50 15.85
CA GLY A 113 1.01 11.08 17.18
C GLY A 113 -0.45 11.33 17.61
N THR A 114 -1.39 11.37 16.66
CA THR A 114 -2.84 11.55 16.94
C THR A 114 -3.63 10.23 16.96
N LEU A 115 -2.99 9.10 16.67
CA LEU A 115 -3.65 7.79 16.70
C LEU A 115 -3.88 7.32 18.15
N GLY A 116 -4.87 6.45 18.36
CA GLY A 116 -5.07 5.81 19.65
C GLY A 116 -3.92 4.85 19.99
N ASP A 117 -3.72 4.58 21.28
CA ASP A 117 -2.54 3.87 21.80
C ASP A 117 -2.28 2.54 21.09
N SER A 118 -3.31 1.71 20.91
CA SER A 118 -3.19 0.42 20.21
C SER A 118 -2.75 0.55 18.75
N GLN A 119 -3.24 1.55 18.02
CA GLN A 119 -2.82 1.79 16.62
C GLN A 119 -1.40 2.31 16.55
N LYS A 120 -1.04 3.19 17.50
CA LYS A 120 0.30 3.74 17.63
C LYS A 120 1.34 2.67 17.94
N GLU A 121 1.02 1.72 18.82
CA GLU A 121 1.88 0.57 19.11
C GLU A 121 2.15 -0.27 17.87
N LYS A 122 1.11 -0.59 17.10
CA LYS A 122 1.22 -1.38 15.87
C LYS A 122 2.11 -0.71 14.81
N ILE A 123 1.87 0.56 14.51
CA ILE A 123 2.69 1.28 13.52
C ILE A 123 4.13 1.46 14.02
N THR A 124 4.33 1.75 15.31
CA THR A 124 5.69 1.88 15.87
C THR A 124 6.45 0.56 15.77
N ALA A 125 5.81 -0.57 16.08
CA ALA A 125 6.42 -1.90 15.93
C ALA A 125 6.80 -2.23 14.47
N LEU A 126 6.01 -1.77 13.50
CA LEU A 126 6.35 -1.90 12.07
C LEU A 126 7.55 -1.02 11.71
N LEU A 127 7.59 0.23 12.21
CA LEU A 127 8.65 1.20 11.93
C LEU A 127 9.98 0.84 12.59
N ASP A 128 9.97 0.29 13.81
CA ASP A 128 11.18 -0.16 14.51
C ASP A 128 11.84 -1.33 13.77
N ALA A 129 11.06 -2.14 13.05
CA ALA A 129 11.57 -3.20 12.18
C ALA A 129 12.18 -2.71 10.86
N LEU A 130 12.26 -1.38 10.64
CA LEU A 130 12.98 -0.75 9.53
C LEU A 130 14.44 -0.45 9.84
N ALA A 131 14.82 -0.44 11.13
CA ALA A 131 16.16 -0.13 11.62
C ALA A 131 17.10 -1.34 11.53
#